data_AF-F4WB11-F1
#
_entry.id   AF-F4WB11-F1
#
_cell.length_a   1.000
_cell.length_b   1.000
_cell.length_c   1.000
_cell.angle_alpha   90.00
_cell.angle_beta   90.00
_cell.angle_gamma   90.00
#
_symmetry.space_group_name_H-M   'P 1'
#
loop_
_entity.id
_entity.type
_entity.pdbx_description
1 polymer ?
#
loop_
_entity_poly.entity_id
_entity_poly.type
_entity_poly.pdbx_seq_one_letter_code
_entity_poly.pdbx_strand_id
1 'polypeptide(L)'
;YCLAFCEKESGNEGKVHSEEPRQHTCCARHEKMIEVGYGISGEVIQIDAGHCRKLCPRHVSDDPGDASRPAVQKCSSDFHCRARAAKLERVSTLQGVRVIEAIDACDCSPETSCRRESYIHYVHSGTPHQAVVDIGVCIGHCAKDLDCKPVRNNTISAKGPNGDEIYQVVEKCGCAGHCYRMDHMETVLDYSEVTIKEGTNTTDVRPVIRQINVGQCVGTCPGNETETCLLRDKKEPSRCLAGLYSKQHTCTPARFKVHEYR
;
A
#
# COMPACT_ATOMS: atom_id res chain seq x y z
N TYR A 1 0.69 -58.35 47.47
CA TYR A 1 -0.14 -59.51 47.83
C TYR A 1 -1.60 -59.08 47.89
N CYS A 2 -2.50 -59.96 47.44
CA CYS A 2 -3.94 -59.80 47.17
C CYS A 2 -4.25 -59.16 45.80
N LEU A 3 -4.41 -59.91 44.70
CA LEU A 3 -5.33 -61.02 44.30
C LEU A 3 -6.61 -60.52 43.61
N ALA A 4 -6.86 -61.16 42.48
CA ALA A 4 -7.78 -60.82 41.41
C ALA A 4 -9.21 -61.43 41.56
N PHE A 5 -10.04 -61.03 40.59
CA PHE A 5 -11.24 -61.68 40.01
C PHE A 5 -12.62 -61.48 40.66
N CYS A 6 -13.55 -60.85 39.92
CA CYS A 6 -14.64 -61.56 39.24
C CYS A 6 -15.44 -60.66 38.26
N GLU A 7 -15.81 -61.25 37.11
CA GLU A 7 -16.72 -60.80 36.04
C GLU A 7 -18.19 -60.80 36.55
N LYS A 8 -19.26 -60.24 35.95
CA LYS A 8 -19.63 -60.01 34.54
C LYS A 8 -20.92 -59.13 34.43
N GLU A 9 -20.99 -58.34 33.34
CA GLU A 9 -22.13 -57.79 32.57
C GLU A 9 -23.25 -56.91 33.18
N SER A 10 -23.40 -55.69 32.63
CA SER A 10 -24.58 -55.25 31.85
C SER A 10 -24.60 -53.72 31.64
N GLY A 11 -24.60 -53.29 30.37
CA GLY A 11 -25.45 -52.18 29.94
C GLY A 11 -24.92 -50.75 30.02
N ASN A 12 -24.63 -50.24 28.82
CA ASN A 12 -25.17 -49.00 28.28
C ASN A 12 -24.21 -47.82 28.07
N GLU A 13 -24.37 -47.28 26.88
CA GLU A 13 -23.56 -46.31 26.16
C GLU A 13 -23.54 -44.93 26.85
N GLY A 14 -22.43 -44.22 26.65
CA GLY A 14 -22.30 -42.84 27.12
C GLY A 14 -20.95 -42.21 26.79
N LYS A 15 -20.48 -42.36 25.54
CA LYS A 15 -19.31 -41.62 25.06
C LYS A 15 -19.80 -40.32 24.41
N VAL A 16 -19.95 -39.26 25.20
CA VAL A 16 -20.04 -37.90 24.66
C VAL A 16 -18.72 -37.21 24.95
N HIS A 17 -17.78 -37.37 24.00
CA HIS A 17 -16.68 -36.43 23.90
C HIS A 17 -17.27 -35.07 23.53
N SER A 18 -17.09 -34.09 24.42
CA SER A 18 -17.28 -32.68 24.09
C SER A 18 -16.30 -32.30 22.98
N GLU A 19 -16.74 -32.32 21.73
CA GLU A 19 -16.06 -31.65 20.63
C GLU A 19 -16.29 -30.15 20.77
N GLU A 20 -15.43 -29.51 21.54
CA GLU A 20 -15.25 -28.06 21.45
C GLU A 20 -14.61 -27.78 20.08
N PRO A 21 -15.25 -27.03 19.17
CA PRO A 21 -14.70 -26.81 17.85
C PRO A 21 -13.44 -25.97 18.03
N ARG A 22 -12.27 -26.60 17.91
CA ARG A 22 -10.97 -25.93 17.87
C ARG A 22 -10.99 -25.00 16.66
N GLN A 23 -11.36 -23.75 16.88
CA GLN A 23 -11.37 -22.73 15.85
C GLN A 23 -9.91 -22.48 15.46
N HIS A 24 -9.46 -23.13 14.38
CA HIS A 24 -8.10 -22.98 13.90
C HIS A 24 -7.87 -21.52 13.49
N THR A 25 -6.90 -20.86 14.13
CA THR A 25 -6.46 -19.52 13.74
C THR A 25 -5.50 -19.63 12.57
N CYS A 26 -6.02 -19.45 11.35
CA CYS A 26 -5.22 -19.31 10.14
C CYS A 26 -5.62 -18.04 9.40
N CYS A 27 -4.73 -17.55 8.53
CA CYS A 27 -5.00 -16.46 7.63
C CYS A 27 -5.28 -17.02 6.24
N ALA A 28 -6.43 -16.64 5.70
CA ALA A 28 -6.88 -17.08 4.40
C ALA A 28 -7.65 -15.96 3.69
N ARG A 29 -7.68 -16.03 2.37
CA ARG A 29 -8.57 -15.23 1.53
C ARG A 29 -9.98 -15.80 1.60
N HIS A 30 -10.97 -14.93 1.75
CA HIS A 30 -12.39 -15.24 1.70
C HIS A 30 -13.03 -14.46 0.57
N GLU A 31 -13.99 -15.07 -0.10
CA GLU A 31 -14.76 -14.41 -1.15
C GLU A 31 -15.49 -13.16 -0.62
N LYS A 32 -15.56 -12.14 -1.47
CA LYS A 32 -16.35 -10.94 -1.25
C LYS A 32 -16.80 -10.40 -2.60
N MET A 33 -18.01 -10.77 -2.98
CA MET A 33 -18.65 -10.23 -4.17
C MET A 33 -18.97 -8.75 -3.98
N ILE A 34 -18.56 -7.93 -4.94
CA ILE A 34 -18.89 -6.52 -5.02
C ILE A 34 -19.57 -6.21 -6.35
N GLU A 35 -20.51 -5.27 -6.32
CA GLU A 35 -21.17 -4.77 -7.52
C GLU A 35 -20.35 -3.63 -8.12
N VAL A 36 -19.87 -3.82 -9.33
CA VAL A 36 -18.94 -2.88 -9.99
C VAL A 36 -19.67 -1.93 -10.93
N GLY A 37 -20.86 -2.29 -11.39
CA GLY A 37 -21.68 -1.48 -12.27
C GLY A 37 -22.52 -2.36 -13.18
N TYR A 38 -23.05 -1.77 -14.24
CA TYR A 38 -23.88 -2.47 -15.22
C TYR A 38 -23.08 -2.79 -16.48
N GLY A 39 -23.28 -3.98 -17.05
CA GLY A 39 -22.74 -4.38 -18.34
C GLY A 39 -23.58 -3.87 -19.51
N ILE A 40 -23.13 -4.14 -20.73
CA ILE A 40 -23.86 -3.75 -21.95
C ILE A 40 -25.24 -4.43 -22.07
N SER A 41 -25.43 -5.58 -21.43
CA SER A 41 -26.71 -6.28 -21.31
C SER A 41 -27.68 -5.64 -20.30
N GLY A 42 -27.22 -4.64 -19.54
CA GLY A 42 -27.98 -4.07 -18.42
C GLY A 42 -27.92 -4.90 -17.14
N GLU A 43 -27.16 -5.99 -17.11
CA GLU A 43 -26.96 -6.83 -15.92
C GLU A 43 -25.90 -6.24 -14.98
N VAL A 44 -26.04 -6.48 -13.68
CA VAL A 44 -25.05 -6.06 -12.69
C VAL A 44 -23.82 -6.96 -12.80
N ILE A 45 -22.66 -6.34 -13.03
CA ILE A 45 -21.37 -7.03 -13.01
C ILE A 45 -20.93 -7.18 -11.56
N GLN A 46 -20.83 -8.42 -11.10
CA GLN A 46 -20.28 -8.76 -9.79
C GLN A 46 -18.87 -9.34 -9.93
N ILE A 47 -17.98 -8.93 -9.02
CA ILE A 47 -16.59 -9.40 -8.98
C ILE A 47 -16.24 -9.83 -7.56
N ASP A 48 -15.51 -10.93 -7.43
CA ASP A 48 -14.92 -11.35 -6.18
C ASP A 48 -13.66 -10.52 -5.88
N ALA A 49 -13.84 -9.41 -5.16
CA ALA A 49 -12.71 -8.59 -4.70
C ALA A 49 -11.89 -9.32 -3.62
N GLY A 50 -12.47 -10.31 -2.94
CA GLY A 50 -11.84 -11.01 -1.85
C GLY A 50 -11.55 -10.15 -0.61
N HIS A 51 -11.23 -10.80 0.50
CA HIS A 51 -10.68 -10.16 1.69
C HIS A 51 -9.95 -11.18 2.56
N CYS A 52 -8.97 -10.73 3.34
CA CYS A 52 -8.21 -11.59 4.25
C CYS A 52 -8.89 -11.70 5.61
N ARG A 53 -9.02 -12.92 6.12
CA ARG A 53 -9.56 -13.19 7.46
C ARG A 53 -8.68 -14.14 8.24
N LYS A 54 -8.59 -13.91 9.55
CA LYS A 54 -7.99 -14.83 10.52
C LYS A 54 -8.96 -15.96 10.91
N LEU A 55 -9.52 -16.62 9.90
CA LEU A 55 -10.48 -17.70 10.06
C LEU A 55 -10.27 -18.70 8.93
N CYS A 56 -10.19 -19.98 9.29
CA CYS A 56 -10.03 -21.02 8.28
C CYS A 56 -11.30 -21.19 7.44
N PRO A 57 -11.16 -21.31 6.10
CA PRO A 57 -12.25 -21.76 5.25
C PRO A 57 -12.73 -23.13 5.73
N ARG A 58 -14.02 -23.45 5.58
CA ARG A 58 -14.57 -24.73 6.03
C ARG A 58 -13.92 -25.96 5.36
N HIS A 59 -13.29 -25.78 4.20
CA HIS A 59 -12.63 -26.82 3.40
C HIS A 59 -11.11 -26.89 3.66
N VAL A 60 -10.70 -26.99 4.93
CA VAL A 60 -9.28 -26.98 5.37
C VAL A 60 -8.46 -28.15 4.79
N SER A 61 -9.10 -29.21 4.29
CA SER A 61 -8.42 -30.46 3.91
C SER A 61 -7.99 -30.55 2.43
N ASP A 62 -8.50 -29.70 1.54
CA ASP A 62 -8.40 -29.95 0.09
C ASP A 62 -7.56 -28.95 -0.71
N ASP A 63 -7.07 -27.87 -0.09
CA ASP A 63 -6.19 -26.91 -0.78
C ASP A 63 -4.91 -26.64 0.03
N PRO A 64 -3.89 -27.52 -0.07
CA PRO A 64 -2.58 -27.26 0.52
C PRO A 64 -1.89 -26.03 -0.08
N GLY A 65 -2.44 -25.44 -1.16
CA GLY A 65 -1.74 -24.49 -2.02
C GLY A 65 -0.47 -25.11 -2.63
N ASP A 66 0.33 -24.27 -3.29
CA ASP A 66 1.70 -24.64 -3.63
C ASP A 66 2.52 -24.80 -2.34
N ALA A 67 3.37 -25.82 -2.24
CA ALA A 67 4.30 -25.99 -1.12
C ALA A 67 5.21 -24.78 -0.91
N SER A 68 5.44 -23.97 -1.96
CA SER A 68 6.17 -22.71 -1.87
C SER A 68 5.38 -21.59 -1.16
N ARG A 69 4.04 -21.61 -1.26
CA ARG A 69 3.10 -20.61 -0.71
C ARG A 69 1.69 -21.21 -0.50
N PRO A 70 1.35 -21.66 0.72
CA PRO A 70 0.04 -22.25 0.99
C PRO A 70 -1.07 -21.20 0.95
N ALA A 71 -2.25 -21.58 0.44
CA ALA A 71 -3.45 -20.73 0.42
C ALA A 71 -3.98 -20.42 1.84
N VAL A 72 -3.60 -21.25 2.81
CA VAL A 72 -3.97 -21.14 4.23
C VAL A 72 -2.71 -21.20 5.09
N GLN A 73 -2.42 -20.14 5.84
CA GLN A 73 -1.26 -20.08 6.73
C GLN A 73 -1.70 -20.11 8.20
N LYS A 74 -1.14 -21.00 9.01
CA LYS A 74 -1.36 -20.98 10.48
C LYS A 74 -0.71 -19.73 11.06
N CYS A 75 -1.47 -18.99 11.86
CA CYS A 75 -1.01 -17.73 12.42
C CYS A 75 -1.05 -17.75 13.93
N SER A 76 0.00 -17.19 14.54
CA SER A 76 0.00 -16.92 15.98
C SER A 76 -1.17 -16.00 16.34
N SER A 77 -1.65 -16.08 17.59
CA SER A 77 -2.73 -15.23 18.12
C SER A 77 -2.44 -13.73 17.96
N ASP A 78 -1.17 -13.35 17.99
CA ASP A 78 -0.74 -11.94 18.03
C ASP A 78 -0.42 -11.37 16.65
N PHE A 79 -0.59 -12.17 15.59
CA PHE A 79 -0.32 -11.74 14.21
C PHE A 79 -1.60 -11.25 13.54
N HIS A 80 -1.45 -10.26 12.68
CA HIS A 80 -2.54 -9.75 11.85
C HIS A 80 -2.56 -10.46 10.49
N CYS A 81 -3.74 -10.84 10.04
CA CYS A 81 -3.97 -11.38 8.70
C CYS A 81 -4.22 -10.22 7.72
N ARG A 82 -3.36 -10.05 6.73
CA ARG A 82 -3.42 -8.93 5.77
C ARG A 82 -3.24 -9.44 4.34
N ALA A 83 -3.68 -8.64 3.36
CA ALA A 83 -3.40 -8.92 1.97
C ALA A 83 -1.92 -8.68 1.67
N ARG A 84 -1.32 -9.61 0.95
CA ARG A 84 0.08 -9.54 0.50
C ARG A 84 0.18 -9.38 -1.02
N ALA A 85 -0.81 -9.85 -1.75
CA ALA A 85 -0.90 -9.65 -3.17
C ALA A 85 -2.34 -9.44 -3.63
N ALA A 86 -2.48 -8.72 -4.74
CA ALA A 86 -3.74 -8.51 -5.43
C ALA A 86 -3.54 -8.52 -6.94
N LYS A 87 -4.57 -8.91 -7.67
CA LYS A 87 -4.68 -8.85 -9.12
C LYS A 87 -5.52 -7.65 -9.50
N LEU A 88 -5.02 -6.82 -10.41
CA LEU A 88 -5.78 -5.68 -10.92
C LEU A 88 -6.67 -6.12 -12.09
N GLU A 89 -7.96 -6.24 -11.83
CA GLU A 89 -8.96 -6.65 -12.82
C GLU A 89 -9.57 -5.43 -13.51
N ARG A 90 -9.50 -5.41 -14.85
CA ARG A 90 -10.10 -4.34 -15.67
C ARG A 90 -11.48 -4.76 -16.12
N VAL A 91 -12.48 -3.96 -15.79
CA VAL A 91 -13.90 -4.28 -15.94
C VAL A 91 -14.55 -3.21 -16.80
N SER A 92 -15.14 -3.61 -17.91
CA SER A 92 -15.86 -2.68 -18.78
C SER A 92 -17.31 -2.56 -18.29
N THR A 93 -17.69 -1.39 -17.81
CA THR A 93 -19.06 -1.07 -17.41
C THR A 93 -19.67 -0.04 -18.36
N LEU A 94 -20.99 0.17 -18.28
CA LEU A 94 -21.68 1.24 -19.02
C LEU A 94 -21.14 2.64 -18.69
N GLN A 95 -20.55 2.83 -17.50
CA GLN A 95 -19.94 4.09 -17.07
C GLN A 95 -18.46 4.21 -17.45
N GLY A 96 -17.91 3.22 -18.14
CA GLY A 96 -16.50 3.15 -18.53
C GLY A 96 -15.75 1.99 -17.89
N VAL A 97 -14.43 1.96 -18.12
CA VAL A 97 -13.57 0.91 -17.56
C VAL A 97 -13.24 1.22 -16.11
N ARG A 98 -13.49 0.27 -15.22
CA ARG A 98 -13.11 0.32 -13.81
C ARG A 98 -11.98 -0.66 -13.56
N VAL A 99 -11.04 -0.29 -12.69
CA VAL A 99 -9.96 -1.19 -12.25
C VAL A 99 -10.26 -1.58 -10.82
N ILE A 100 -10.41 -2.89 -10.59
CA ILE A 100 -10.76 -3.47 -9.31
C ILE A 100 -9.56 -4.24 -8.78
N GLU A 101 -9.20 -3.98 -7.53
CA GLU A 101 -8.18 -4.72 -6.84
C GLU A 101 -8.80 -5.98 -6.22
N ALA A 102 -8.55 -7.13 -6.85
CA ALA A 102 -8.98 -8.42 -6.34
C ALA A 102 -7.84 -9.04 -5.53
N ILE A 103 -8.03 -9.26 -4.23
CA ILE A 103 -7.02 -9.89 -3.37
C ILE A 103 -6.67 -11.26 -3.95
N ASP A 104 -5.38 -11.55 -4.05
CA ASP A 104 -4.86 -12.81 -4.58
C ASP A 104 -4.33 -13.68 -3.43
N ALA A 105 -3.53 -13.10 -2.55
CA ALA A 105 -2.90 -13.79 -1.44
C ALA A 105 -2.97 -13.02 -0.12
N CYS A 106 -3.07 -13.77 0.97
CA CYS A 106 -3.04 -13.25 2.34
C CYS A 106 -1.82 -13.79 3.09
N ASP A 107 -1.32 -13.03 4.05
CA ASP A 107 -0.19 -13.41 4.88
C ASP A 107 -0.37 -12.88 6.31
N CYS A 108 0.36 -13.49 7.23
CA CYS A 108 0.41 -13.09 8.62
C CYS A 108 1.63 -12.25 8.93
N SER A 109 1.37 -10.97 9.17
CA SER A 109 2.37 -10.00 9.62
C SER A 109 2.37 -9.91 11.16
N PRO A 110 3.53 -10.01 11.82
CA PRO A 110 3.63 -9.67 13.24
C PRO A 110 3.33 -8.18 13.45
N GLU A 111 2.93 -7.84 14.66
CA GLU A 111 2.80 -6.47 15.10
C GLU A 111 4.20 -5.85 15.31
N THR A 112 4.54 -4.81 14.54
CA THR A 112 5.87 -4.17 14.60
C THR A 112 5.78 -2.66 14.63
N SER A 113 6.92 -1.98 14.84
CA SER A 113 7.03 -0.55 14.57
C SER A 113 6.75 -0.25 13.09
N CYS A 114 6.33 0.99 12.81
CA CYS A 114 6.00 1.43 11.48
C CYS A 114 7.11 1.16 10.46
N ARG A 115 6.80 0.37 9.43
CA ARG A 115 7.69 -0.01 8.34
C ARG A 115 6.93 -0.22 7.05
N ARG A 116 7.68 -0.24 5.95
CA ARG A 116 7.18 -0.69 4.65
C ARG A 116 7.16 -2.21 4.62
N GLU A 117 6.06 -2.79 4.19
CA GLU A 117 5.96 -4.19 3.78
C GLU A 117 5.65 -4.30 2.29
N SER A 118 6.08 -5.40 1.67
CA SER A 118 5.82 -5.66 0.26
C SER A 118 4.32 -5.93 0.03
N TYR A 119 3.77 -5.30 -0.99
CA TYR A 119 2.39 -5.53 -1.41
C TYR A 119 2.34 -5.59 -2.93
N ILE A 120 2.11 -6.80 -3.43
CA ILE A 120 2.32 -7.13 -4.84
C ILE A 120 1.03 -6.94 -5.63
N HIS A 121 1.11 -6.18 -6.71
CA HIS A 121 0.08 -6.09 -7.74
C HIS A 121 0.47 -6.91 -8.95
N TYR A 122 -0.38 -7.86 -9.31
CA TYR A 122 -0.33 -8.55 -10.60
C TYR A 122 -1.13 -7.71 -11.60
N VAL A 123 -0.42 -7.07 -12.51
CA VAL A 123 -1.01 -6.17 -13.50
C VAL A 123 -1.06 -6.85 -14.86
N HIS A 124 -2.10 -6.54 -15.64
CA HIS A 124 -2.34 -7.11 -16.97
C HIS A 124 -2.35 -8.65 -17.01
N SER A 125 -2.80 -9.29 -15.92
CA SER A 125 -2.85 -10.74 -15.80
C SER A 125 -3.61 -11.40 -16.95
N GLY A 126 -3.05 -12.48 -17.50
CA GLY A 126 -3.63 -13.19 -18.65
C GLY A 126 -3.36 -12.55 -20.01
N THR A 127 -2.48 -11.54 -20.06
CA THR A 127 -2.04 -10.91 -21.32
C THR A 127 -0.52 -11.03 -21.49
N PRO A 128 0.03 -10.83 -22.71
CA PRO A 128 1.48 -10.76 -22.94
C PRO A 128 2.21 -9.65 -22.16
N HIS A 129 1.46 -8.67 -21.64
CA HIS A 129 1.97 -7.53 -20.88
C HIS A 129 1.93 -7.77 -19.36
N GLN A 130 1.71 -9.00 -18.92
CA GLN A 130 1.65 -9.33 -17.51
C GLN A 130 2.93 -8.89 -16.78
N ALA A 131 2.77 -8.11 -15.72
CA ALA A 131 3.87 -7.64 -14.90
C ALA A 131 3.53 -7.77 -13.40
N VAL A 132 4.59 -7.76 -12.59
CA VAL A 132 4.53 -7.86 -11.14
C VAL A 132 5.12 -6.58 -10.57
N VAL A 133 4.31 -5.87 -9.78
CA VAL A 133 4.66 -4.55 -9.24
C VAL A 133 4.56 -4.60 -7.72
N ASP A 134 5.66 -4.33 -7.01
CA ASP A 134 5.62 -4.15 -5.55
C ASP A 134 5.25 -2.69 -5.22
N ILE A 135 3.96 -2.43 -5.05
CA ILE A 135 3.45 -1.12 -4.62
C ILE A 135 3.93 -0.81 -3.20
N GLY A 136 3.94 -1.83 -2.34
CA GLY A 136 4.26 -1.70 -0.93
C GLY A 136 3.16 -1.02 -0.12
N VAL A 137 3.17 -1.26 1.18
CA VAL A 137 2.21 -0.72 2.12
C VAL A 137 2.90 -0.35 3.43
N CYS A 138 2.43 0.71 4.08
CA CYS A 138 2.91 1.07 5.41
C CYS A 138 2.09 0.37 6.48
N ILE A 139 2.76 -0.42 7.32
CA ILE A 139 2.13 -1.09 8.44
C ILE A 139 2.96 -0.98 9.71
N GLY A 140 2.31 -1.19 10.85
CA GLY A 140 2.91 -1.15 12.16
C GLY A 140 2.42 0.04 12.97
N HIS A 141 2.97 0.15 14.17
CA HIS A 141 2.53 1.10 15.18
C HIS A 141 3.41 2.33 15.29
N CYS A 142 2.75 3.39 15.73
CA CYS A 142 3.35 4.69 16.01
C CYS A 142 2.93 5.15 17.40
N ALA A 143 3.63 6.16 17.93
CA ALA A 143 3.23 6.83 19.17
C ALA A 143 1.85 7.50 19.01
N LYS A 144 1.25 7.90 20.14
CA LYS A 144 -0.09 8.52 20.17
C LYS A 144 -0.20 9.67 19.16
N ASP A 145 -1.35 9.74 18.50
CA ASP A 145 -1.74 10.76 17.48
C ASP A 145 -0.94 10.72 16.17
N LEU A 146 -0.16 9.66 15.92
CA LEU A 146 0.54 9.41 14.67
C LEU A 146 0.08 8.10 14.05
N ASP A 147 -0.03 8.07 12.73
CA ASP A 147 -0.28 6.85 11.98
C ASP A 147 0.96 6.44 11.18
N CYS A 148 1.07 5.16 10.85
CA CYS A 148 2.09 4.68 9.93
C CYS A 148 1.71 5.03 8.48
N LYS A 149 2.40 6.00 7.88
CA LYS A 149 2.09 6.51 6.54
C LYS A 149 3.32 6.53 5.63
N PRO A 150 3.11 6.59 4.30
CA PRO A 150 4.19 6.83 3.35
C PRO A 150 4.83 8.20 3.61
N VAL A 151 6.13 8.22 3.85
CA VAL A 151 6.94 9.45 3.98
C VAL A 151 7.77 9.72 2.73
N ARG A 152 7.87 8.75 1.82
CA ARG A 152 8.43 8.91 0.48
C ARG A 152 7.81 7.90 -0.48
N ASN A 153 7.42 8.37 -1.66
CA ASN A 153 6.94 7.55 -2.76
C ASN A 153 7.93 7.61 -3.91
N ASN A 154 7.93 6.56 -4.72
CA ASN A 154 8.63 6.49 -5.99
C ASN A 154 7.63 6.09 -7.07
N THR A 155 8.08 6.05 -8.32
CA THR A 155 7.29 5.54 -9.44
C THR A 155 8.07 4.46 -10.17
N ILE A 156 7.35 3.46 -10.68
CA ILE A 156 7.93 2.45 -11.55
C ILE A 156 7.14 2.42 -12.86
N SER A 157 7.83 2.18 -13.97
CA SER A 157 7.19 1.97 -15.28
C SER A 157 7.06 0.48 -15.55
N ALA A 158 5.89 0.04 -16.01
CA ALA A 158 5.68 -1.31 -16.51
C ALA A 158 5.05 -1.24 -17.92
N LYS A 159 5.49 -2.13 -18.81
CA LYS A 159 4.96 -2.19 -20.18
C LYS A 159 3.51 -2.65 -20.16
N GLY A 160 2.59 -1.77 -20.50
CA GLY A 160 1.18 -2.07 -20.66
C GLY A 160 0.78 -2.29 -22.12
N PRO A 161 -0.48 -2.69 -22.35
CA PRO A 161 -1.04 -2.88 -23.70
C PRO A 161 -1.12 -1.58 -24.50
N ASN A 162 -1.15 -0.43 -23.84
CA ASN A 162 -1.22 0.89 -24.47
C ASN A 162 0.10 1.66 -24.37
N GLY A 163 1.22 0.96 -24.14
CA GLY A 163 2.51 1.56 -23.84
C GLY A 163 2.85 1.49 -22.36
N ASP A 164 3.91 2.19 -21.97
CA ASP A 164 4.41 2.19 -20.59
C ASP A 164 3.41 2.86 -19.64
N GLU A 165 2.98 2.12 -18.62
CA GLU A 165 2.10 2.56 -17.55
C GLU A 165 2.93 2.84 -16.28
N ILE A 166 2.62 3.93 -15.58
CA ILE A 166 3.37 4.36 -14.39
C ILE A 166 2.58 4.00 -13.13
N TYR A 167 3.24 3.31 -12.21
CA TYR A 167 2.70 2.88 -10.93
C TYR A 167 3.38 3.63 -9.80
N GLN A 168 2.59 4.26 -8.93
CA GLN A 168 3.11 4.89 -7.72
C GLN A 168 3.38 3.81 -6.67
N VAL A 169 4.60 3.77 -6.16
CA VAL A 169 5.03 2.81 -5.14
C VAL A 169 5.45 3.54 -3.87
N VAL A 170 5.15 2.96 -2.72
CA VAL A 170 5.67 3.42 -1.44
C VAL A 170 7.16 3.08 -1.41
N GLU A 171 8.04 4.04 -1.17
CA GLU A 171 9.48 3.80 -1.03
C GLU A 171 9.86 3.70 0.46
N LYS A 172 9.29 4.59 1.28
CA LYS A 172 9.60 4.66 2.71
C LYS A 172 8.35 4.99 3.53
N CYS A 173 8.22 4.32 4.67
CA CYS A 173 7.19 4.56 5.66
C CYS A 173 7.76 5.24 6.90
N GLY A 174 6.90 5.97 7.61
CA GLY A 174 7.24 6.61 8.88
C GLY A 174 5.99 7.03 9.64
N CYS A 175 6.18 7.38 10.91
CA CYS A 175 5.10 7.89 11.76
C CYS A 175 4.83 9.34 11.43
N ALA A 176 3.61 9.62 10.96
CA ALA A 176 3.19 10.95 10.56
C ALA A 176 1.76 11.24 11.03
N GLY A 177 1.49 12.49 11.38
CA GLY A 177 0.16 12.93 11.77
C GLY A 177 -0.80 13.06 10.58
N HIS A 178 -1.91 13.76 10.80
CA HIS A 178 -2.90 14.03 9.76
C HIS A 178 -2.44 15.05 8.70
N CYS A 179 -1.42 15.85 9.01
CA CYS A 179 -0.83 16.86 8.14
C CYS A 179 0.68 16.81 8.29
N TYR A 180 1.40 16.47 7.22
CA TYR A 180 2.84 16.26 7.28
C TYR A 180 3.54 16.57 5.95
N ARG A 181 4.85 16.78 6.03
CA ARG A 181 5.72 16.90 4.85
C ARG A 181 6.21 15.51 4.45
N MET A 182 5.89 15.11 3.24
CA MET A 182 6.42 13.94 2.56
C MET A 182 7.63 14.32 1.71
N ASP A 183 8.61 13.44 1.59
CA ASP A 183 9.76 13.65 0.72
C ASP A 183 9.35 13.55 -0.75
N HIS A 184 9.73 14.56 -1.53
CA HIS A 184 9.50 14.64 -2.97
C HIS A 184 10.80 15.13 -3.61
N MET A 185 11.47 14.24 -4.35
CA MET A 185 12.76 14.51 -4.98
C MET A 185 12.54 15.02 -6.40
N GLU A 186 13.07 16.20 -6.71
CA GLU A 186 13.09 16.75 -8.06
C GLU A 186 14.52 16.81 -8.59
N THR A 187 14.65 16.64 -9.91
CA THR A 187 15.92 16.73 -10.59
C THR A 187 16.07 18.14 -11.17
N VAL A 188 17.13 18.84 -10.77
CA VAL A 188 17.47 20.19 -11.24
C VAL A 188 18.78 20.12 -12.00
N LEU A 189 18.80 20.76 -13.17
CA LEU A 189 19.99 20.92 -14.00
C LEU A 189 20.72 22.19 -13.58
N ASP A 190 21.93 22.03 -13.04
CA ASP A 190 22.78 23.11 -12.59
C ASP A 190 23.88 23.39 -13.63
N TYR A 191 23.85 24.58 -14.21
CA TYR A 191 24.82 25.03 -15.21
C TYR A 191 25.95 25.89 -14.61
N SER A 192 25.90 26.19 -13.31
CA SER A 192 26.83 27.11 -12.64
C SER A 192 28.27 26.61 -12.56
N GLU A 193 28.43 25.29 -12.48
CA GLU A 193 29.72 24.62 -12.37
C GLU A 193 30.31 24.26 -13.75
N VAL A 194 29.66 24.67 -14.84
CA VAL A 194 30.18 24.41 -16.19
C VAL A 194 31.36 25.34 -16.47
N THR A 195 32.56 24.77 -16.50
CA THR A 195 33.78 25.48 -16.93
C THR A 195 33.93 25.39 -18.45
N ILE A 196 33.54 26.43 -19.17
CA ILE A 196 33.81 26.55 -20.62
C ILE A 196 35.26 27.02 -20.77
N LYS A 197 36.17 26.12 -21.17
CA LYS A 197 37.55 26.51 -21.54
C LYS A 197 37.57 26.99 -23.00
N GLU A 198 38.48 27.90 -23.34
CA GLU A 198 38.69 28.27 -24.75
C GLU A 198 39.13 27.03 -25.55
N GLY A 199 38.40 26.73 -26.63
CA GLY A 199 38.59 25.53 -27.46
C GLY A 199 37.66 24.36 -27.13
N THR A 200 36.79 24.48 -26.12
CA THR A 200 35.78 23.45 -25.83
C THR A 200 34.59 23.59 -26.76
N ASN A 201 34.20 22.50 -27.43
CA ASN A 201 33.03 22.48 -28.28
C ASN A 201 31.78 22.64 -27.41
N THR A 202 30.96 23.66 -27.66
CA THR A 202 29.79 24.01 -26.82
C THR A 202 28.75 22.90 -26.74
N THR A 203 28.80 21.92 -27.64
CA THR A 203 27.95 20.72 -27.66
C THR A 203 28.26 19.69 -26.57
N ASP A 204 29.44 19.74 -25.96
CA ASP A 204 29.88 18.75 -24.95
C ASP A 204 29.61 19.21 -23.51
N VAL A 205 29.04 20.40 -23.34
CA VAL A 205 28.67 20.95 -22.03
C VAL A 205 27.49 20.17 -21.45
N ARG A 206 27.75 19.44 -20.37
CA ARG A 206 26.71 18.74 -19.60
C ARG A 206 26.47 19.47 -18.27
N PRO A 207 25.21 19.83 -17.93
CA PRO A 207 24.91 20.38 -16.62
C PRO A 207 25.17 19.35 -15.53
N VAL A 208 25.47 19.85 -14.33
CA VAL A 208 25.50 19.03 -13.13
C VAL A 208 24.06 18.69 -12.75
N ILE A 209 23.74 17.40 -12.72
CA ILE A 209 22.41 16.93 -12.33
C ILE A 209 22.35 16.88 -10.80
N ARG A 210 21.47 17.67 -10.19
CA ARG A 210 21.23 17.65 -8.74
C ARG A 210 19.85 17.10 -8.43
N GLN A 211 19.76 16.34 -7.35
CA GLN A 211 18.49 15.89 -6.80
C GLN A 211 18.18 16.67 -5.53
N ILE A 212 17.04 17.35 -5.51
CA ILE A 212 16.63 18.24 -4.41
C ILE A 212 15.32 17.73 -3.84
N ASN A 213 15.27 17.59 -2.52
CA ASN A 213 14.04 17.26 -1.81
C ASN A 213 13.19 18.54 -1.63
N VAL A 214 12.35 18.84 -2.61
CA VAL A 214 11.40 19.97 -2.51
C VAL A 214 10.32 19.67 -1.46
N GLY A 215 9.97 18.40 -1.30
CA GLY A 215 8.94 17.95 -0.38
C GLY A 215 7.52 18.28 -0.84
N GLN A 216 6.56 17.54 -0.32
CA GLN A 216 5.15 17.69 -0.63
C GLN A 216 4.35 17.73 0.68
N CYS A 217 3.40 18.66 0.78
CA CYS A 217 2.49 18.71 1.92
C CYS A 217 1.35 17.71 1.68
N VAL A 218 1.14 16.77 2.62
CA VAL A 218 0.14 15.72 2.51
C VAL A 218 -0.81 15.75 3.69
N GLY A 219 -2.10 15.58 3.38
CA GLY A 219 -3.17 15.45 4.35
C GLY A 219 -3.94 16.76 4.60
N THR A 220 -4.56 16.83 5.78
CA THR A 220 -5.49 17.90 6.15
C THR A 220 -5.01 18.52 7.46
N CYS A 221 -4.68 19.81 7.42
CA CYS A 221 -4.14 20.49 8.60
C CYS A 221 -5.25 21.15 9.41
N PRO A 222 -5.18 21.12 10.76
CA PRO A 222 -6.11 21.86 11.60
C PRO A 222 -5.92 23.37 11.38
N GLY A 223 -7.00 24.07 11.03
CA GLY A 223 -6.99 25.52 10.76
C GLY A 223 -8.13 25.95 9.84
N ASN A 224 -8.46 27.24 9.84
CA ASN A 224 -9.68 27.77 9.23
C ASN A 224 -9.44 28.32 7.82
N GLU A 225 -8.23 28.82 7.56
CA GLU A 225 -7.83 29.48 6.33
C GLU A 225 -6.40 29.05 5.98
N THR A 226 -6.17 28.71 4.72
CA THR A 226 -4.85 28.39 4.17
C THR A 226 -4.36 29.55 3.32
N GLU A 227 -3.26 30.16 3.74
CA GLU A 227 -2.55 31.17 2.95
C GLU A 227 -1.57 30.48 2.01
N THR A 228 -1.87 30.48 0.71
CA THR A 228 -0.93 30.08 -0.32
C THR A 228 -0.10 31.28 -0.74
N CYS A 229 1.12 31.36 -0.22
CA CYS A 229 2.01 32.48 -0.52
C CYS A 229 2.55 32.40 -1.95
N LEU A 230 2.25 33.41 -2.77
CA LEU A 230 2.75 33.55 -4.13
C LEU A 230 4.12 34.24 -4.18
N LEU A 231 4.35 35.20 -3.29
CA LEU A 231 5.59 35.98 -3.24
C LEU A 231 6.09 36.07 -1.80
N ARG A 232 7.31 35.59 -1.56
CA ARG A 232 7.98 35.64 -0.24
C ARG A 232 9.04 36.72 -0.21
N ASP A 233 9.29 37.26 0.97
CA ASP A 233 10.41 38.19 1.19
C ASP A 233 11.75 37.46 1.01
N LYS A 234 12.68 38.06 0.26
CA LYS A 234 14.01 37.47 0.00
C LYS A 234 14.89 37.37 1.25
N LYS A 235 14.75 38.30 2.19
CA LYS A 235 15.52 38.33 3.44
C LYS A 235 14.86 37.49 4.52
N GLU A 236 13.53 37.39 4.51
CA GLU A 236 12.75 36.64 5.49
C GLU A 236 11.75 35.68 4.82
N PRO A 237 12.15 34.44 4.47
CA PRO A 237 11.33 33.50 3.70
C PRO A 237 10.01 33.07 4.38
N SER A 238 9.92 33.24 5.70
CA SER A 238 8.68 33.04 6.47
C SER A 238 7.62 34.10 6.19
N ARG A 239 8.03 35.31 5.78
CA ARG A 239 7.13 36.42 5.51
C ARG A 239 6.56 36.33 4.10
N CYS A 240 5.24 36.29 4.02
CA CYS A 240 4.53 36.40 2.75
C CYS A 240 4.32 37.87 2.38
N LEU A 241 4.73 38.25 1.18
CA LEU A 241 4.48 39.58 0.61
C LEU A 241 3.18 39.62 -0.21
N ALA A 242 2.79 38.49 -0.81
CA ALA A 242 1.51 38.34 -1.50
C ALA A 242 1.03 36.88 -1.43
N GLY A 243 -0.21 36.67 -0.98
CA GLY A 243 -0.79 35.33 -0.80
C GLY A 243 -2.25 35.26 -1.28
N LEU A 244 -2.68 34.04 -1.60
CA LEU A 244 -4.07 33.70 -1.84
C LEU A 244 -4.63 33.01 -0.60
N TYR A 245 -5.79 33.46 -0.12
CA TYR A 245 -6.47 32.84 1.00
C TYR A 245 -7.55 31.90 0.50
N SER A 246 -7.47 30.64 0.92
CA SER A 246 -8.46 29.63 0.61
C SER A 246 -9.10 29.13 1.91
N LYS A 247 -10.40 28.89 1.88
CA LYS A 247 -11.11 28.17 2.96
C LYS A 247 -10.92 26.65 2.87
N GLN A 248 -9.92 26.18 2.13
CA GLN A 248 -9.60 24.77 2.02
C GLN A 248 -8.70 24.36 3.18
N HIS A 249 -8.98 23.21 3.78
CA HIS A 249 -8.19 22.61 4.87
C HIS A 249 -7.00 21.78 4.36
N THR A 250 -6.61 21.96 3.10
CA THR A 250 -5.52 21.20 2.46
C THR A 250 -4.17 21.61 3.02
N CYS A 251 -3.25 20.65 3.14
CA CYS A 251 -1.91 20.90 3.64
C CYS A 251 -1.17 21.99 2.83
N THR A 252 -0.72 23.05 3.51
CA THR A 252 0.12 24.10 2.91
C THR A 252 1.50 24.18 3.59
N PRO A 253 2.59 24.31 2.82
CA PRO A 253 3.92 24.40 3.40
C PRO A 253 4.11 25.70 4.20
N ALA A 254 4.61 25.58 5.43
CA ALA A 254 4.81 26.71 6.35
C ALA A 254 6.23 27.30 6.29
N ARG A 255 7.21 26.54 5.83
CA ARG A 255 8.64 26.93 5.79
C ARG A 255 9.26 26.46 4.48
N PHE A 256 10.21 27.24 3.99
CA PHE A 256 10.82 27.06 2.67
C PHE A 256 12.32 27.30 2.76
N LYS A 257 13.07 26.58 1.92
CA LYS A 257 14.48 26.82 1.68
C LYS A 257 14.64 27.09 0.19
N VAL A 258 15.29 28.20 -0.15
CA VAL A 258 15.57 28.58 -1.53
C VAL A 258 16.96 28.07 -1.91
N HIS A 259 17.05 27.43 -3.06
CA HIS A 259 18.31 27.03 -3.68
C HIS A 259 18.52 27.91 -4.93
N GLU A 260 19.55 28.76 -4.92
CA GLU A 260 19.94 29.56 -6.08
C GLU A 260 21.15 28.92 -6.75
N TYR A 261 21.00 28.56 -8.03
CA TYR A 261 22.06 28.06 -8.91
C TYR A 261 22.31 29.17 -9.95
N ARG A 262 23.56 29.59 -10.14
CA ARG A 262 23.94 30.75 -10.97
C ARG A 262 24.45 30.37 -12.34
#